data_AF-U7HVT8-F1
#
_entry.id   AF-U7HVT8-F1
#
_cell.length_a   1.000
_cell.length_b   1.000
_cell.length_c   1.000
_cell.angle_alpha   90.00
_cell.angle_beta   90.00
_cell.angle_gamma   90.00
#
_symmetry.space_group_name_H-M   'P 1'
#
loop_
_entity.id
_entity.type
_entity.pdbx_description
1 polymer ?
#
loop_
_entity_poly.entity_id
_entity_poly.type
_entity_poly.pdbx_seq_one_letter_code
_entity_poly.pdbx_strand_id
1 'polypeptide(L)'
;MTQAINQLTTEQMTEWLYGRAEEIFLLCAIINRRGLAHAFCDLSGHIQSLDSEVFPTDSNYCPSEATPAVAKVRVQLDFTSFLIDQAPDDYQARMQQMDDYAALLDRIIEAGKPITRENAA
;
A
#
# COMPACT_ATOMS: atom_id res chain seq x y z
N MET A 1 -11.77 -13.75 14.78
CA MET A 1 -11.91 -12.32 14.44
C MET A 1 -13.18 -12.01 13.64
N THR A 2 -13.82 -12.99 13.01
CA THR A 2 -14.94 -12.83 12.06
C THR A 2 -16.22 -12.21 12.65
N GLN A 3 -16.50 -12.38 13.95
CA GLN A 3 -17.70 -11.80 14.58
C GLN A 3 -17.60 -10.29 14.86
N ALA A 4 -16.38 -9.73 14.97
CA ALA A 4 -16.17 -8.33 15.33
C ALA A 4 -16.34 -7.38 14.14
N ILE A 5 -16.03 -7.83 12.92
CA ILE A 5 -16.11 -7.01 11.70
C ILE A 5 -17.57 -6.76 11.30
N ASN A 6 -18.46 -7.73 11.52
CA ASN A 6 -19.91 -7.59 11.26
C ASN A 6 -20.61 -6.56 12.17
N GLN A 7 -19.90 -5.98 13.13
CA GLN A 7 -20.41 -4.91 14.00
C GLN A 7 -19.87 -3.51 13.63
N LEU A 8 -18.90 -3.42 12.71
CA LEU A 8 -18.35 -2.14 12.30
C LEU A 8 -19.30 -1.43 11.34
N THR A 9 -19.44 -0.12 11.49
CA THR A 9 -20.10 0.71 10.49
C THR A 9 -19.19 0.91 9.28
N THR A 10 -19.77 1.23 8.12
CA THR A 10 -19.00 1.58 6.92
C THR A 10 -18.04 2.75 7.16
N GLU A 11 -18.44 3.71 7.99
CA GLU A 11 -17.59 4.84 8.38
C GLU A 11 -16.37 4.38 9.17
N GLN A 12 -16.54 3.48 10.14
CA GLN A 12 -15.43 2.92 10.91
C GLN A 12 -14.47 2.10 10.04
N MET A 13 -15.00 1.28 9.13
CA MET A 13 -14.18 0.52 8.18
C MET A 13 -13.36 1.45 7.27
N THR A 14 -13.98 2.51 6.76
CA THR A 14 -13.32 3.52 5.93
C THR A 14 -12.23 4.26 6.71
N GLU A 15 -12.51 4.68 7.94
CA GLU A 15 -11.54 5.34 8.81
C GLU A 15 -10.31 4.46 9.08
N TRP A 16 -10.51 3.15 9.30
CA TRP A 16 -9.39 2.24 9.53
C TRP A 16 -8.57 2.00 8.26
N LEU A 17 -9.21 1.92 7.10
CA LEU A 17 -8.50 1.88 5.80
C LEU A 17 -7.67 3.15 5.60
N TYR A 18 -8.19 4.33 5.97
CA TYR A 18 -7.42 5.58 5.91
C TYR A 18 -6.22 5.57 6.86
N GLY A 19 -6.39 5.10 8.09
CA GLY A 19 -5.29 4.97 9.04
C GLY A 19 -4.16 4.08 8.50
N ARG A 20 -4.51 2.97 7.85
CA ARG A 20 -3.50 2.09 7.23
C ARG A 20 -2.87 2.72 5.98
N ALA A 21 -3.63 3.49 5.20
CA ALA A 21 -3.09 4.20 4.04
C ALA A 21 -2.07 5.28 4.46
N GLU A 22 -2.33 5.98 5.56
CA GLU A 22 -1.39 6.92 6.18
C GLU A 22 -0.10 6.22 6.60
N GLU A 23 -0.19 5.06 7.24
CA GLU A 23 0.98 4.28 7.63
C GLU A 23 1.84 3.89 6.42
N ILE A 24 1.22 3.37 5.34
CA ILE A 24 1.92 3.05 4.10
C ILE A 24 2.63 4.29 3.53
N PHE A 25 1.96 5.44 3.51
CA PHE A 25 2.54 6.69 3.06
C PHE A 25 3.80 7.07 3.88
N LEU A 26 3.75 6.93 5.20
CA LEU A 26 4.88 7.19 6.09
C LEU A 26 6.04 6.22 5.86
N LEU A 27 5.76 4.93 5.65
CA LEU A 27 6.77 3.91 5.34
C LEU A 27 7.48 4.23 4.02
N CYS A 28 6.73 4.61 2.97
CA CYS A 28 7.31 5.06 1.71
C CYS A 28 8.23 6.28 1.90
N ALA A 29 7.82 7.26 2.72
CA ALA A 29 8.64 8.42 3.04
C ALA A 29 9.96 8.04 3.75
N ILE A 30 9.92 7.06 4.66
CA ILE A 30 11.11 6.53 5.35
C ILE A 30 12.06 5.86 4.36
N ILE A 31 11.54 5.01 3.46
CA ILE A 31 12.32 4.33 2.42
C ILE A 31 13.08 5.33 1.55
N ASN A 32 12.38 6.35 1.05
CA ASN A 32 12.97 7.43 0.24
C ASN A 32 14.03 8.20 1.03
N ARG A 33 13.70 8.63 2.26
CA ARG A 33 14.60 9.41 3.10
C ARG A 33 15.92 8.67 3.39
N ARG A 34 15.86 7.35 3.53
CA ARG A 34 17.04 6.50 3.78
C ARG A 34 17.76 6.08 2.50
N GLY A 35 17.26 6.44 1.32
CA GLY A 35 17.84 6.04 0.03
C GLY A 35 17.83 4.53 -0.18
N LEU A 36 16.82 3.83 0.35
CA LEU A 36 16.72 2.37 0.24
C LEU A 36 16.12 1.92 -1.09
N ALA A 37 15.18 2.69 -1.62
CA ALA A 37 14.49 2.47 -2.89
C ALA A 37 13.79 3.77 -3.30
N HIS A 38 13.24 3.82 -4.52
CA HIS A 38 12.32 4.88 -4.95
C HIS A 38 10.90 4.43 -4.64
N ALA A 39 10.32 4.91 -3.55
CA ALA A 39 8.96 4.58 -3.13
C ALA A 39 7.98 5.71 -3.50
N PHE A 40 6.89 5.36 -4.16
CA PHE A 40 5.81 6.26 -4.52
C PHE A 40 4.54 5.83 -3.81
N CYS A 41 3.75 6.80 -3.38
CA CYS A 41 2.46 6.59 -2.73
C CYS A 41 1.53 7.73 -3.15
N ASP A 42 0.45 7.38 -3.84
CA ASP A 42 -0.58 8.28 -4.35
C ASP A 42 -1.90 8.00 -3.65
N LEU A 43 -2.54 9.07 -3.15
CA LEU A 43 -3.87 9.07 -2.59
C LEU A 43 -4.76 9.90 -3.52
N SER A 44 -5.63 9.24 -4.28
CA SER A 44 -6.36 9.87 -5.38
C SER A 44 -7.88 9.73 -5.23
N GLY A 45 -8.63 10.46 -6.08
CA GLY A 45 -10.08 10.44 -6.10
C GLY A 45 -10.71 10.94 -4.80
N HIS A 46 -10.25 12.06 -4.24
CA HIS A 46 -10.66 12.53 -2.90
C HIS A 46 -10.36 11.53 -1.77
N ILE A 47 -9.21 10.84 -1.87
CA ILE A 47 -8.76 9.81 -0.91
C ILE A 47 -9.63 8.54 -0.99
N GLN A 48 -10.28 8.29 -2.13
CA GLN A 48 -11.00 7.03 -2.37
C GLN A 48 -10.07 5.88 -2.72
N SER A 49 -8.84 6.14 -3.12
CA SER A 49 -7.90 5.06 -3.47
C SER A 49 -6.47 5.37 -3.07
N LEU A 50 -5.75 4.29 -2.78
CA LEU A 50 -4.31 4.24 -2.54
C LEU A 50 -3.68 3.47 -3.69
N ASP A 51 -2.66 4.05 -4.32
CA ASP A 51 -1.74 3.37 -5.22
C ASP A 51 -0.31 3.60 -4.73
N SER A 52 0.46 2.54 -4.53
CA SER A 52 1.85 2.66 -4.11
C SER A 52 2.71 1.65 -4.85
N GLU A 53 3.88 2.12 -5.29
CA GLU A 53 4.86 1.33 -6.01
C GLU A 53 6.27 1.65 -5.49
N VAL A 54 7.10 0.63 -5.35
CA VAL A 54 8.50 0.76 -4.95
C VAL A 54 9.38 0.24 -6.08
N PHE A 55 10.37 1.03 -6.47
CA PHE A 55 11.32 0.72 -7.52
C PHE A 55 12.76 0.68 -6.99
N PRO A 56 13.65 -0.11 -7.61
CA PRO A 56 15.08 -0.09 -7.28
C PRO A 56 15.70 1.31 -7.38
N THR A 57 16.71 1.59 -6.58
CA THR A 57 17.44 2.89 -6.56
C THR A 57 18.14 3.25 -7.87
N ASP A 58 18.54 2.25 -8.64
CA ASP A 58 19.16 2.36 -9.97
C ASP A 58 18.13 2.31 -11.12
N SER A 59 16.84 2.48 -10.80
CA SER A 59 15.79 2.60 -11.81
C SER A 59 15.94 3.88 -12.60
N ASN A 60 16.07 3.74 -13.92
CA ASN A 60 15.97 4.85 -14.86
C ASN A 60 14.59 4.86 -15.49
N TYR A 61 13.98 6.05 -15.57
CA TYR A 61 12.77 6.23 -16.37
C TYR A 61 13.14 6.12 -17.86
N CYS A 62 12.83 4.97 -18.45
CA CYS A 62 13.03 4.70 -19.87
C CYS A 62 11.70 4.21 -20.46
N PRO A 63 11.01 4.99 -21.31
CA PRO A 63 9.73 4.59 -21.90
C PRO A 63 9.78 3.28 -22.69
N SER A 64 10.94 2.90 -23.21
CA SER A 64 11.15 1.64 -23.94
C SER A 64 11.56 0.46 -23.05
N GLU A 65 11.91 0.69 -21.77
CA GLU A 65 12.31 -0.34 -20.82
C GLU A 65 11.70 -0.05 -19.44
N ALA A 66 10.50 -0.60 -19.20
CA ALA A 66 9.86 -0.49 -17.90
C ALA A 66 10.70 -1.24 -16.85
N THR A 67 11.08 -0.54 -15.78
CA THR A 67 11.68 -1.20 -14.62
C THR A 67 10.55 -1.80 -13.80
N PRO A 68 10.54 -3.12 -13.51
CA PRO A 68 9.51 -3.71 -12.67
C PRO A 68 9.59 -3.15 -11.24
N ALA A 69 8.44 -2.88 -10.64
CA ALA A 69 8.35 -2.54 -9.23
C ALA A 69 8.70 -3.77 -8.37
N VAL A 70 9.42 -3.56 -7.27
CA VAL A 70 9.73 -4.60 -6.28
C VAL A 70 8.59 -4.85 -5.31
N ALA A 71 7.75 -3.84 -5.13
CA ALA A 71 6.54 -3.91 -4.33
C ALA A 71 5.49 -3.01 -4.97
N LYS A 72 4.24 -3.44 -4.99
CA LYS A 72 3.11 -2.59 -5.40
C LYS A 72 1.83 -2.95 -4.68
N VAL A 73 0.98 -1.95 -4.46
CA VAL A 73 -0.39 -2.15 -3.96
C VAL A 73 -1.32 -1.11 -4.57
N ARG A 74 -2.54 -1.55 -4.90
CA ARG A 74 -3.64 -0.65 -5.29
C ARG A 74 -4.90 -1.07 -4.55
N VAL A 75 -5.50 -0.14 -3.82
CA VAL A 75 -6.64 -0.39 -2.93
C VAL A 75 -7.66 0.72 -3.05
N GLN A 76 -8.95 0.37 -3.12
CA GLN A 76 -10.06 1.30 -2.92
C GLN A 76 -10.37 1.40 -1.42
N LEU A 77 -10.36 2.61 -0.89
CA LEU A 77 -10.47 2.92 0.52
C LEU A 77 -11.93 3.14 0.96
N ASP A 78 -12.86 3.31 0.02
CA ASP A 78 -14.27 3.51 0.30
C ASP A 78 -15.15 2.29 -0.02
N PHE A 79 -16.36 2.29 0.56
CA PHE A 79 -17.40 1.32 0.25
C PHE A 79 -18.51 2.05 -0.49
N THR A 80 -18.55 1.85 -1.80
CA THR A 80 -19.63 2.39 -2.63
C THR A 80 -21.00 1.85 -2.16
N SER A 81 -22.03 2.69 -2.23
CA SER A 81 -23.37 2.41 -1.68
C SER A 81 -24.08 1.19 -2.27
N PHE A 82 -23.62 0.69 -3.43
CA PHE A 82 -24.15 -0.50 -4.10
C PHE A 82 -23.44 -1.81 -3.70
N LEU A 83 -22.39 -1.76 -2.86
CA LEU A 83 -21.65 -2.92 -2.38
C LEU A 83 -21.72 -3.10 -0.85
N ILE A 84 -22.64 -2.41 -0.16
CA ILE A 84 -22.75 -2.42 1.31
C ILE A 84 -22.87 -3.84 1.87
N ASP A 85 -23.60 -4.73 1.19
CA ASP A 85 -23.81 -6.11 1.64
C ASP A 85 -22.53 -6.97 1.56
N GLN A 86 -21.54 -6.56 0.76
CA GLN A 86 -20.23 -7.22 0.63
C GLN A 86 -19.13 -6.50 1.41
N ALA A 87 -19.46 -5.38 2.06
CA ALA A 87 -18.49 -4.51 2.72
C ALA A 87 -17.60 -5.23 3.75
N PRO A 88 -18.10 -6.15 4.61
CA PRO A 88 -17.24 -6.84 5.59
C PRO A 88 -16.13 -7.69 4.98
N ASP A 89 -16.45 -8.47 3.94
CA ASP A 89 -15.49 -9.37 3.28
C ASP A 89 -14.49 -8.56 2.44
N ASP A 90 -15.01 -7.57 1.70
CA ASP A 90 -14.19 -6.61 0.95
C ASP A 90 -13.24 -5.84 1.86
N TYR A 91 -13.75 -5.36 3.00
CA TYR A 91 -12.96 -4.67 4.01
C TYR A 91 -11.81 -5.55 4.50
N GLN A 92 -12.10 -6.79 4.89
CA GLN A 92 -11.09 -7.69 5.42
C GLN A 92 -10.01 -8.01 4.38
N ALA A 93 -10.41 -8.23 3.12
CA ALA A 93 -9.48 -8.47 2.03
C ALA A 93 -8.56 -7.26 1.78
N ARG A 94 -9.13 -6.04 1.76
CA ARG A 94 -8.38 -4.80 1.55
C ARG A 94 -7.42 -4.52 2.70
N MET A 95 -7.87 -4.66 3.95
CA MET A 95 -7.00 -4.52 5.11
C MET A 95 -5.87 -5.54 5.09
N GLN A 96 -6.13 -6.81 4.80
CA GLN A 96 -5.08 -7.82 4.71
C GLN A 96 -4.06 -7.47 3.62
N GLN A 97 -4.52 -7.02 2.45
CA GLN A 97 -3.64 -6.60 1.36
C GLN A 97 -2.74 -5.42 1.78
N MET A 98 -3.28 -4.45 2.51
CA MET A 98 -2.52 -3.30 3.01
C MET A 98 -1.54 -3.70 4.12
N ASP A 99 -1.95 -4.59 5.03
CA ASP A 99 -1.10 -5.12 6.10
C ASP A 99 0.08 -5.91 5.54
N ASP A 100 -0.16 -6.78 4.54
CA ASP A 100 0.89 -7.54 3.86
C ASP A 100 1.88 -6.62 3.14
N TYR A 101 1.37 -5.54 2.52
CA TYR A 101 2.21 -4.53 1.88
C TYR A 101 3.03 -3.73 2.89
N ALA A 102 2.43 -3.26 3.98
CA ALA A 102 3.13 -2.55 5.05
C ALA A 102 4.25 -3.41 5.64
N ALA A 103 3.98 -4.69 5.93
CA ALA A 103 4.98 -5.64 6.42
C ALA A 103 6.11 -5.90 5.40
N LEU A 104 5.84 -5.80 4.10
CA LEU A 104 6.89 -5.83 3.08
C LEU A 104 7.75 -4.56 3.12
N LEU A 105 7.15 -3.38 3.27
CA LEU A 105 7.90 -2.12 3.39
C LEU A 105 8.76 -2.09 4.66
N ASP A 106 8.25 -2.57 5.79
CA ASP A 106 9.03 -2.69 7.02
C ASP A 106 10.25 -3.58 6.83
N ARG A 107 10.09 -4.74 6.16
CA ARG A 107 11.24 -5.61 5.84
C ARG A 107 12.31 -4.91 4.98
N ILE A 108 11.91 -4.04 4.06
CA ILE A 108 12.85 -3.21 3.29
C ILE A 108 13.59 -2.24 4.22
N ILE A 109 12.86 -1.57 5.11
CA ILE A 109 13.42 -0.63 6.07
C ILE A 109 14.39 -1.31 7.05
N GLU A 110 14.04 -2.49 7.54
CA GLU A 110 14.84 -3.32 8.45
C GLU A 110 16.10 -3.88 7.78
N ALA A 111 16.00 -4.31 6.52
CA ALA A 111 17.17 -4.78 5.77
C ALA A 111 18.24 -3.69 5.65
N GLY A 112 17.83 -2.42 5.59
CA GLY A 112 18.71 -1.26 5.71
C GLY A 112 19.74 -1.12 4.58
N LYS A 113 19.54 -1.84 3.47
CA LYS A 113 20.41 -1.85 2.29
C LYS A 113 19.65 -1.32 1.07
N PRO A 114 20.30 -0.54 0.19
CA PRO A 114 19.69 -0.13 -1.07
C PRO A 114 19.30 -1.34 -1.92
N ILE A 115 18.07 -1.28 -2.45
CA ILE A 115 17.56 -2.21 -3.45
C ILE A 115 18.02 -1.72 -4.82
N THR A 116 18.63 -2.61 -5.58
CA THR A 116 19.07 -2.42 -6.97
C THR A 116 18.43 -3.46 -7.86
N ARG A 117 18.44 -3.26 -9.18
CA ARG A 117 17.88 -4.23 -10.12
C ARG A 117 18.47 -5.63 -9.98
N GLU A 118 19.73 -5.74 -9.56
CA GLU A 118 20.43 -7.02 -9.38
C GLU A 118 19.97 -7.80 -8.13
N ASN A 119 19.59 -7.10 -7.06
CA ASN A 119 19.22 -7.73 -5.79
C ASN A 119 17.70 -7.73 -5.52
N ALA A 120 16.92 -7.20 -6.46
CA ALA A 120 15.47 -7.19 -6.46
C ALA A 120 14.82 -8.49 -7.00
N ALA A 121 15.62 -9.37 -7.60
CA ALA A 121 15.20 -10.63 -8.22
C ALA A 121 15.11 -11.80 -7.25
#